data_AF-A0A3M2TJX2-F1
#
_entry.id   AF-A0A3M2TJX2-F1
#
_cell.length_a   1.000
_cell.length_b   1.000
_cell.length_c   1.000
_cell.angle_alpha   90.00
_cell.angle_beta   90.00
_cell.angle_gamma   90.00
#
_symmetry.space_group_name_H-M   'P 1'
#
loop_
_entity.id
_entity.type
_entity.pdbx_description
1 polymer ?
#
loop_
_entity_poly.entity_id
_entity_poly.type
_entity_poly.pdbx_seq_one_letter_code
_entity_poly.pdbx_strand_id
1 'polypeptide(L)'
;RDAPANALLEESLLQTTSRPQAWPSWAQQNGIDPDALRYGQGFEHLYYLLEAAVAGLGIAIAPEPLVIDDLKAGRLAAPWGFSETPAQLA
;
A
#
# COMPACT_ATOMS: atom_id res chain seq x y z
N ARG A 1 -8.47 -10.08 8.44
CA ARG A 1 -9.89 -9.89 8.06
C ARG A 1 -9.82 -9.52 6.59
N ASP A 2 -10.19 -10.44 5.71
CA ASP A 2 -10.01 -10.26 4.27
C ASP A 2 -11.07 -9.27 3.77
N ALA A 3 -10.69 -8.00 3.69
CA ALA A 3 -11.54 -6.99 3.06
C ALA A 3 -11.57 -7.28 1.56
N PRO A 4 -12.70 -7.08 0.87
CA PRO A 4 -12.70 -7.16 -0.59
C PRO A 4 -11.80 -6.06 -1.16
N ALA A 5 -11.13 -6.33 -2.28
CA ALA A 5 -10.19 -5.39 -2.89
C ALA A 5 -10.81 -4.01 -3.19
N ASN A 6 -12.11 -3.97 -3.50
CA ASN A 6 -12.85 -2.74 -3.75
C ASN A 6 -13.07 -1.86 -2.50
N ALA A 7 -12.87 -2.39 -1.28
CA ALA A 7 -12.91 -1.57 -0.07
C ALA A 7 -11.83 -0.47 -0.09
N LEU A 8 -10.75 -0.70 -0.85
CA LEU A 8 -9.69 0.27 -1.10
C LEU A 8 -10.20 1.59 -1.72
N LEU A 9 -11.32 1.56 -2.47
CA LEU A 9 -11.85 2.73 -3.18
C LEU A 9 -12.36 3.84 -2.24
N GLU A 10 -12.63 3.51 -0.99
CA GLU A 10 -13.06 4.48 0.03
C GLU A 10 -11.89 5.01 0.88
N GLU A 11 -10.70 4.47 0.71
CA GLU A 11 -9.54 4.71 1.56
C GLU A 11 -8.52 5.65 0.91
N SER A 12 -7.76 6.38 1.72
CA SER A 12 -6.69 7.25 1.25
C SER A 12 -5.45 6.43 0.90
N LEU A 13 -4.98 6.50 -0.34
CA LEU A 13 -3.82 5.72 -0.82
C LEU A 13 -2.53 6.52 -0.73
N LEU A 14 -1.69 6.15 0.23
CA LEU A 14 -0.39 6.75 0.40
C LEU A 14 0.54 6.24 -0.70
N GLN A 15 1.36 7.13 -1.27
CA GLN A 15 2.22 6.81 -2.41
C GLN A 15 3.68 7.17 -2.14
N THR A 16 4.60 6.47 -2.80
CA THR A 16 5.98 6.94 -2.91
C THR A 16 6.24 7.57 -4.27
N THR A 17 6.99 8.66 -4.29
CA THR A 17 7.38 9.33 -5.55
C THR A 17 8.33 8.46 -6.40
N SER A 18 9.06 7.55 -5.74
CA SER A 18 9.95 6.59 -6.41
C SER A 18 9.20 5.43 -7.08
N ARG A 19 7.94 5.17 -6.73
CA ARG A 19 7.13 4.07 -7.28
C ARG A 19 5.66 4.47 -7.50
N PRO A 20 5.38 5.48 -8.35
CA PRO A 20 4.02 5.94 -8.62
C PRO A 20 3.11 4.85 -9.22
N GLN A 21 3.69 3.84 -9.86
CA GLN A 21 2.98 2.73 -10.51
C GLN A 21 2.49 1.64 -9.55
N ALA A 22 2.86 1.67 -8.26
CA ALA A 22 2.53 0.60 -7.32
C ALA A 22 1.01 0.36 -7.20
N TRP A 23 0.24 1.43 -6.97
CA TRP A 23 -1.22 1.36 -6.85
C TRP A 23 -1.94 1.04 -8.17
N PRO A 24 -1.64 1.70 -9.31
CA PRO A 24 -2.20 1.32 -10.60
C PRO A 24 -1.96 -0.16 -10.94
N SER A 25 -0.75 -0.66 -10.69
CA SER A 25 -0.40 -2.07 -10.97
C SER A 25 -1.20 -3.02 -10.07
N TRP A 26 -1.30 -2.72 -8.78
CA TRP A 26 -2.10 -3.52 -7.85
C TRP A 26 -3.58 -3.51 -8.21
N ALA A 27 -4.14 -2.35 -8.56
CA ALA A 27 -5.55 -2.21 -8.92
C ALA A 27 -5.89 -3.01 -10.18
N GLN A 28 -5.06 -2.92 -11.23
CA GLN A 28 -5.24 -3.70 -12.45
C GLN A 28 -5.21 -5.21 -12.19
N GLN A 29 -4.29 -5.68 -11.33
CA GLN A 29 -4.21 -7.09 -10.94
C GLN A 29 -5.46 -7.57 -10.18
N ASN A 30 -6.15 -6.66 -9.50
CA ASN A 30 -7.38 -6.93 -8.76
C ASN A 30 -8.65 -6.59 -9.56
N GLY A 31 -8.54 -6.28 -10.86
CA GLY A 31 -9.68 -5.93 -11.72
C GLY A 31 -10.34 -4.59 -11.36
N ILE A 32 -9.61 -3.69 -10.71
CA ILE A 32 -10.05 -2.35 -10.31
C ILE A 32 -9.48 -1.34 -11.31
N ASP A 33 -10.32 -0.40 -11.74
CA ASP A 33 -9.90 0.73 -12.56
C ASP A 33 -8.97 1.65 -11.74
N PRO A 34 -7.71 1.88 -12.15
CA PRO A 34 -6.81 2.81 -11.48
C PRO A 34 -7.33 4.23 -11.32
N ASP A 35 -8.25 4.67 -12.19
CA ASP A 35 -8.85 6.00 -12.13
C ASP A 35 -9.92 6.11 -11.04
N ALA A 36 -10.42 4.98 -10.53
CA ALA A 36 -11.35 4.94 -9.40
C ALA A 36 -10.64 5.06 -8.04
N LEU A 37 -9.30 4.96 -8.01
CA LEU A 37 -8.51 5.01 -6.79
C LEU A 37 -8.45 6.44 -6.20
N ARG A 38 -8.46 6.53 -4.87
CA ARG A 38 -8.28 7.80 -4.14
C ARG A 38 -6.83 7.99 -3.74
N TYR A 39 -6.05 8.59 -4.63
CA TYR A 39 -4.65 8.93 -4.35
C TYR A 39 -4.55 9.98 -3.25
N GLY A 40 -3.87 9.61 -2.17
CA GLY A 40 -3.58 10.45 -1.02
C GLY A 40 -2.19 11.08 -1.10
N GLN A 41 -1.57 11.29 0.06
CA GLN A 41 -0.28 11.95 0.17
C GLN A 41 0.86 11.12 -0.47
N GLY A 42 1.69 11.79 -1.26
CA GLY A 42 2.95 11.27 -1.77
C GLY A 42 4.13 11.54 -0.83
N PHE A 43 5.03 10.58 -0.69
CA PHE A 43 6.23 10.65 0.14
C PHE A 43 7.48 10.33 -0.68
N GLU A 44 8.58 11.03 -0.42
CA GLU A 44 9.86 10.72 -1.09
C GLU A 44 10.51 9.44 -0.57
N HIS A 45 10.36 9.19 0.73
CA HIS A 45 10.96 8.04 1.41
C HIS A 45 9.90 7.09 1.91
N LEU A 46 10.13 5.79 1.67
CA LEU A 46 9.28 4.70 2.12
C LEU A 46 9.11 4.67 3.65
N TYR A 47 10.13 5.10 4.41
CA TYR A 47 10.03 5.22 5.86
C TYR A 47 8.88 6.16 6.29
N TYR A 48 8.79 7.35 5.69
CA TYR A 48 7.72 8.30 6.03
C TYR A 48 6.33 7.82 5.59
N LEU A 49 6.26 7.09 4.48
CA LEU A 49 5.03 6.41 4.06
C LEU A 49 4.55 5.40 5.11
N LEU A 50 5.47 4.60 5.66
CA LEU A 50 5.15 3.59 6.67
C LEU A 50 4.71 4.23 7.99
N GLU A 51 5.41 5.26 8.46
CA GLU A 51 5.00 6.01 9.65
C GLU A 51 3.60 6.62 9.47
N ALA A 52 3.28 7.15 8.28
CA ALA A 52 1.96 7.66 7.97
C ALA A 52 0.88 6.56 7.97
N ALA A 53 1.19 5.36 7.47
CA ALA A 53 0.28 4.22 7.52
C ALA A 53 0.06 3.74 8.97
N VAL A 54 1.12 3.65 9.78
CA VAL A 54 1.04 3.30 11.21
C VAL A 54 0.22 4.33 11.98
N ALA A 55 0.33 5.61 11.64
CA ALA A 55 -0.47 6.69 12.22
C ALA A 55 -1.94 6.70 11.74
N GLY A 56 -2.33 5.82 10.81
CA GLY A 56 -3.70 5.71 10.31
C GLY A 56 -4.09 6.78 9.29
N LEU A 57 -3.12 7.39 8.59
CA LEU A 57 -3.38 8.41 7.57
C LEU A 57 -3.85 7.82 6.23
N GLY A 58 -3.74 6.50 6.06
CA GLY A 58 -4.17 5.80 4.86
C GLY A 58 -3.52 4.43 4.70
N ILE A 59 -3.69 3.87 3.52
CA ILE A 59 -3.18 2.56 3.14
C ILE A 59 -1.92 2.73 2.28
N ALA A 60 -0.91 1.90 2.53
CA ALA A 60 0.36 1.91 1.83
C ALA A 60 0.65 0.55 1.18
N ILE A 61 1.30 0.57 0.01
CA ILE A 61 1.99 -0.61 -0.55
C ILE A 61 3.45 -0.55 -0.10
N ALA A 62 3.93 -1.61 0.55
CA ALA A 62 5.30 -1.72 1.02
C ALA A 62 5.86 -3.15 0.87
N PRO A 63 7.19 -3.31 0.74
CA PRO A 63 7.84 -4.62 0.77
C PRO A 63 7.65 -5.31 2.12
N GLU A 64 7.32 -6.61 2.09
CA GLU A 64 7.11 -7.44 3.29
C GLU A 64 8.25 -7.34 4.33
N PRO A 65 9.55 -7.40 3.96
CA PRO A 65 10.64 -7.36 4.94
C PRO A 65 10.67 -6.10 5.79
N LEU A 66 10.09 -5.00 5.30
CA LEU A 66 10.10 -3.71 5.99
C LEU A 66 8.92 -3.52 6.94
N VAL A 67 7.86 -4.33 6.81
CA VAL A 67 6.64 -4.22 7.63
C VAL A 67 6.41 -5.42 8.53
N ILE A 68 7.24 -6.48 8.42
CA ILE A 68 7.01 -7.74 9.13
C ILE A 68 6.99 -7.57 10.66
N ASP A 69 7.81 -6.68 11.20
CA ASP A 69 7.85 -6.43 12.64
C ASP A 69 6.65 -5.60 13.11
N ASP A 70 6.19 -4.63 12.31
CA ASP A 70 4.95 -3.89 12.57
C ASP A 70 3.71 -4.78 12.49
N LEU A 71 3.69 -5.73 11.57
CA LEU A 71 2.63 -6.73 11.44
C LEU A 71 2.62 -7.67 12.64
N LYS A 72 3.79 -8.18 13.06
CA LYS A 72 3.92 -9.01 14.27
C LYS A 72 3.52 -8.26 15.54
N ALA A 73 3.85 -6.97 15.61
CA ALA A 73 3.48 -6.10 16.73
C ALA A 73 2.01 -5.66 16.71
N GLY A 74 1.26 -5.96 15.63
CA GLY A 74 -0.13 -5.53 15.46
C GLY A 74 -0.29 -4.02 15.23
N ARG A 75 0.79 -3.30 14.89
CA ARG A 75 0.75 -1.89 14.51
C ARG A 75 0.23 -1.69 13.10
N LEU A 76 0.51 -2.65 12.22
CA LEU A 76 -0.03 -2.72 10.87
C LEU A 76 -0.85 -3.99 10.68
N ALA A 77 -1.69 -3.97 9.65
CA ALA A 77 -2.33 -5.16 9.10
C ALA A 77 -2.08 -5.19 7.58
N ALA A 78 -2.04 -6.38 7.00
CA ALA A 78 -1.97 -6.59 5.55
C ALA A 78 -3.27 -7.27 5.07
N PRO A 79 -4.37 -6.53 4.84
CA PRO A 79 -5.70 -7.10 4.58
C PRO A 79 -5.79 -7.92 3.29
N TRP A 80 -4.89 -7.67 2.35
CA TRP A 80 -4.81 -8.33 1.04
C TRP A 80 -3.53 -9.16 0.86
N GLY A 81 -2.76 -9.34 1.94
CA GLY A 81 -1.51 -10.09 1.92
C GLY A 81 -0.43 -9.46 1.05
N PHE A 82 0.49 -10.31 0.58
CA PHE A 82 1.63 -9.93 -0.25
C PHE A 82 1.56 -10.62 -1.62
N SER A 83 1.97 -9.90 -2.65
CA SER A 83 2.06 -10.41 -4.02
C SER A 83 3.47 -10.16 -4.56
N GLU A 84 4.01 -11.12 -5.30
CA GLU A 84 5.27 -10.92 -6.01
C GLU A 84 5.08 -9.85 -7.09
N THR A 85 5.85 -8.77 -6.99
CA THR A 85 5.95 -7.76 -8.05
C THR A 85 7.33 -7.86 -8.70
N PRO A 86 7.44 -7.72 -10.03
CA PRO A 86 8.72 -7.71 -10.73
C PRO A 86 9.61 -6.50 -10.37
N ALA A 87 9.10 -5.54 -9.61
CA ALA A 87 9.86 -4.42 -9.06
C ALA A 87 10.80 -4.89 -7.95
N GLN A 88 11.96 -5.42 -8.36
CA GLN A 88 13.06 -5.72 -7.44
C GLN A 88 13.50 -4.43 -6.73
N LEU A 89 13.63 -4.48 -5.41
CA LEU A 89 14.39 -3.47 -4.67
C LEU A 89 15.82 -3.50 -5.24
N ALA A 90 16.16 -2.50 -6.05
CA ALA A 90 17.53 -2.24 -6.49
C ALA A 90 18.35 -1.69 -5.32
#